data_AF-A0A2W2B0N8-F1
#
_entry.id   AF-A0A2W2B0N8-F1
#
_cell.length_a   1.000
_cell.length_b   1.000
_cell.length_c   1.000
_cell.angle_alpha   90.00
_cell.angle_beta   90.00
_cell.angle_gamma   90.00
#
_symmetry.space_group_name_H-M   'P 1'
#
loop_
_entity.id
_entity.type
_entity.pdbx_description
1 polymer ?
#
loop_
_entity_poly.entity_id
_entity_poly.type
_entity_poly.pdbx_seq_one_letter_code
_entity_poly.pdbx_strand_id
1 'polypeptide(L)'
;MIWIQSTDDDLSTNMVIDWFDLLKVDWCRTNDAIVQFKNFAISNTKNDFQISFKDVAEHQHNIRLSDIAGYWYRRGHLSFGITSNAESREWCHPAECN
;
A
#
# COMPACT_ATOMS: atom_id res chain seq x y z
N MET A 1 -6.54 12.37 -2.84
CA MET A 1 -6.21 11.37 -3.89
C MET A 1 -7.24 10.25 -3.93
N ILE A 2 -7.56 9.70 -5.11
CA ILE A 2 -8.35 8.48 -5.29
C ILE A 2 -7.41 7.29 -5.47
N TRP A 3 -7.54 6.25 -4.64
CA TRP A 3 -6.81 5.00 -4.82
C TRP A 3 -7.66 3.99 -5.59
N ILE A 4 -7.13 3.47 -6.69
CA ILE A 4 -7.81 2.55 -7.60
C ILE A 4 -7.09 1.20 -7.59
N GLN A 5 -7.82 0.12 -7.34
CA GLN A 5 -7.32 -1.23 -7.53
C GLN A 5 -7.91 -1.82 -8.83
N SER A 6 -7.07 -1.95 -9.86
CA SER A 6 -7.46 -2.48 -11.17
C SER A 6 -6.24 -2.89 -12.00
N THR A 7 -6.43 -3.75 -12.99
CA THR A 7 -5.38 -4.23 -13.91
C THR A 7 -5.17 -3.24 -15.06
N ASP A 8 -3.95 -3.06 -15.56
CA ASP A 8 -3.63 -2.01 -16.57
C ASP A 8 -4.44 -2.13 -17.88
N ASP A 9 -4.91 -3.33 -18.19
CA ASP A 9 -5.76 -3.66 -19.34
C ASP A 9 -7.27 -3.43 -19.10
N ASP A 10 -7.70 -2.97 -17.91
CA ASP A 10 -9.10 -2.62 -17.66
C ASP A 10 -9.48 -1.33 -18.39
N LEU A 11 -10.09 -1.50 -19.57
CA LEU A 11 -10.59 -0.43 -20.42
C LEU A 11 -11.51 0.55 -19.67
N SER A 12 -12.43 0.03 -18.84
CA SER A 12 -13.37 0.89 -18.11
C SER A 12 -12.65 1.71 -17.05
N THR A 13 -11.64 1.15 -16.39
CA THR A 13 -10.80 1.92 -15.46
C THR A 13 -9.99 2.99 -16.20
N ASN A 14 -9.39 2.66 -17.35
CA ASN A 14 -8.60 3.60 -18.13
C ASN A 14 -9.44 4.82 -18.55
N MET A 15 -10.67 4.58 -19.01
CA MET A 15 -11.60 5.67 -19.33
C MET A 15 -11.90 6.57 -18.12
N VAL A 16 -12.02 6.04 -16.91
CA VAL A 16 -12.25 6.85 -15.71
C VAL A 16 -10.98 7.62 -15.30
N ILE A 17 -9.80 7.02 -15.46
CA ILE A 17 -8.52 7.70 -15.24
C ILE A 17 -8.38 8.91 -16.18
N ASP A 18 -8.75 8.78 -17.46
CA ASP A 18 -8.73 9.90 -18.40
C ASP A 18 -9.59 11.08 -17.90
N TRP A 19 -10.72 10.79 -17.24
CA TRP A 19 -11.56 11.82 -16.64
C TRP A 19 -10.91 12.44 -15.41
N PHE A 20 -10.21 11.66 -14.57
CA PHE A 20 -9.44 12.19 -13.45
C PHE A 20 -8.31 13.11 -13.92
N ASP A 21 -7.60 12.74 -14.98
CA ASP A 21 -6.54 13.57 -15.57
C ASP A 21 -7.06 14.86 -16.18
N LEU A 22 -8.24 14.81 -16.82
CA LEU A 22 -8.95 15.97 -17.35
C LEU A 22 -9.38 16.92 -16.21
N LEU A 23 -9.94 16.36 -15.14
CA LEU A 23 -10.45 17.10 -13.99
C LEU A 23 -9.37 17.46 -12.96
N LYS A 24 -8.11 17.07 -13.19
CA LYS A 24 -6.98 17.30 -12.28
C LYS A 24 -7.21 16.72 -10.88
N VAL A 25 -7.82 15.53 -10.83
CA VAL A 25 -7.99 14.77 -9.60
C VAL A 25 -6.76 13.90 -9.39
N ASP A 26 -6.10 14.03 -8.24
CA ASP A 26 -4.99 13.13 -7.88
C ASP A 26 -5.49 11.69 -7.75
N TRP A 27 -4.82 10.76 -8.43
CA TRP A 27 -5.14 9.34 -8.34
C TRP A 27 -3.87 8.48 -8.28
N CYS A 28 -4.02 7.26 -7.76
CA CYS A 28 -2.99 6.22 -7.84
C CYS A 28 -3.67 4.89 -8.18
N ARG A 29 -3.14 4.18 -9.17
CA ARG A 29 -3.58 2.83 -9.53
C ARG A 29 -2.60 1.81 -9.01
N THR A 30 -3.12 0.72 -8.45
CA THR A 30 -2.37 -0.46 -8.08
C THR A 30 -2.91 -1.66 -8.85
N ASN A 31 -2.03 -2.32 -9.60
CA ASN A 31 -2.31 -3.52 -10.39
C ASN A 31 -1.51 -4.69 -9.80
N ASP A 32 -2.19 -5.77 -9.37
CA ASP A 32 -1.62 -7.04 -8.89
C ASP A 32 -0.33 -6.90 -8.07
N ALA A 33 -0.23 -5.81 -7.31
CA ALA A 33 0.98 -5.42 -6.62
C ALA A 33 1.04 -6.12 -5.27
N ILE A 34 2.22 -6.59 -4.90
CA ILE A 34 2.50 -6.91 -3.50
C ILE A 34 2.55 -5.58 -2.76
N VAL A 35 1.51 -5.34 -1.95
CA VAL A 35 1.41 -4.14 -1.13
C VAL A 35 2.24 -4.35 0.13
N GLN A 36 3.29 -3.54 0.29
CA GLN A 36 4.11 -3.55 1.50
C GLN A 36 3.70 -2.38 2.39
N PHE A 37 3.03 -2.71 3.49
CA PHE A 37 2.67 -1.72 4.48
C PHE A 37 3.91 -1.39 5.33
N LYS A 38 4.31 -0.12 5.31
CA LYS A 38 5.33 0.40 6.22
C LYS A 38 4.61 1.15 7.33
N ASN A 39 5.01 0.91 8.58
CA ASN A 39 4.45 1.60 9.75
C ASN A 39 2.91 1.50 9.81
N PHE A 40 2.40 0.28 9.73
CA PHE A 40 0.97 0.01 9.84
C PHE A 40 0.51 0.11 11.30
N ALA A 41 -0.31 1.12 11.62
CA ALA A 41 -0.94 1.25 12.93
C ALA A 41 -2.47 1.32 12.75
N ILE A 42 -3.16 0.24 13.11
CA ILE A 42 -4.60 0.24 13.34
C ILE A 42 -4.84 0.39 14.83
N SER A 43 -5.60 1.41 15.23
CA SER A 43 -6.08 1.57 16.59
C SER A 43 -7.49 2.13 16.58
N ASN A 44 -8.24 1.90 17.66
CA ASN A 44 -9.61 2.42 17.79
C ASN A 44 -9.68 3.95 17.85
N THR A 45 -8.55 4.66 18.02
CA THR A 45 -8.47 6.12 18.17
C THR A 45 -7.76 6.82 17.01
N LYS A 46 -6.88 6.11 16.31
CA LYS A 46 -6.17 6.61 15.13
C LYS A 46 -5.91 5.46 14.16
N ASN A 47 -6.45 5.59 12.95
CA ASN A 47 -6.10 4.73 11.81
C ASN A 47 -5.15 5.54 10.94
N ASP A 48 -3.89 5.15 10.91
CA ASP A 48 -2.89 5.80 10.07
C ASP A 48 -1.85 4.77 9.66
N PHE A 49 -1.65 4.65 8.36
CA PHE A 49 -0.65 3.74 7.82
C PHE A 49 -0.08 4.32 6.54
N GLN A 50 1.19 3.98 6.29
CA GLN A 50 1.88 4.31 5.06
C GLN A 50 1.96 3.07 4.19
N ILE A 51 1.44 3.16 2.97
CA ILE A 51 1.56 2.12 1.96
C ILE A 51 2.78 2.42 1.10
N SER A 52 3.64 1.43 0.91
CA SER A 52 4.67 1.46 -0.12
C SER A 52 4.45 0.30 -1.09
N PHE A 53 4.49 0.60 -2.37
CA PHE A 53 4.31 -0.40 -3.42
C PHE A 53 5.69 -0.78 -3.95
N LYS A 54 6.00 -2.08 -3.97
CA LYS A 54 7.32 -2.58 -4.38
C LYS A 54 7.48 -2.66 -5.91
N ASP A 55 6.38 -2.61 -6.66
CA ASP A 55 6.37 -2.98 -8.08
C ASP A 55 5.62 -2.00 -9.01
N VAL A 56 5.52 -0.72 -8.62
CA VAL A 56 5.01 0.29 -9.56
C VAL A 56 6.21 0.77 -10.37
N ALA A 57 6.30 0.28 -11.59
CA ALA A 57 7.48 0.36 -12.45
C ALA A 57 8.07 1.76 -12.68
N GLU A 58 7.45 2.86 -12.26
CA GLU A 58 8.05 4.20 -12.43
C GLU A 58 7.90 5.15 -11.24
N HIS A 59 7.15 4.82 -10.18
CA HIS A 59 6.92 5.77 -9.10
C HIS A 59 6.71 5.06 -7.76
N GLN A 60 7.70 5.16 -6.85
CA GLN A 60 7.49 4.80 -5.45
C GLN A 60 6.49 5.79 -4.83
N HIS A 61 5.20 5.48 -4.91
CA HIS A 61 4.19 6.23 -4.19
C HIS A 61 4.17 5.76 -2.74
N ASN A 62 4.76 6.57 -1.86
CA ASN A 62 4.51 6.51 -0.43
C ASN A 62 3.15 7.16 -0.19
N ILE A 63 2.10 6.36 -0.10
CA ILE A 63 0.74 6.86 0.14
C ILE A 63 0.45 6.80 1.63
N ARG A 64 0.02 7.91 2.23
CA ARG A 64 -0.56 7.89 3.58
C ARG A 64 -2.06 7.72 3.48
N LEU A 65 -2.65 6.98 4.42
CA LEU A 65 -4.10 6.82 4.49
C LEU A 65 -4.83 8.17 4.55
N SER A 66 -4.25 9.14 5.27
CA SER A 66 -4.79 10.50 5.38
C SER A 66 -4.98 11.21 4.05
N ASP A 67 -4.22 10.82 3.02
CA ASP A 67 -4.20 11.49 1.72
C ASP A 67 -5.21 10.85 0.74
N ILE A 68 -5.75 9.68 1.09
CA ILE A 68 -6.75 8.95 0.32
C ILE A 68 -8.14 9.48 0.67
N ALA A 69 -8.74 10.20 -0.27
CA ALA A 69 -10.10 10.72 -0.15
C ALA A 69 -11.16 9.69 -0.56
N GLY A 70 -10.78 8.69 -1.36
CA GLY A 70 -11.68 7.64 -1.84
C GLY A 70 -10.93 6.42 -2.34
N TYR A 71 -11.57 5.26 -2.24
CA TYR A 71 -11.03 3.98 -2.67
C TYR A 71 -11.98 3.29 -3.64
N TRP A 72 -11.46 2.88 -4.79
CA TRP A 72 -12.20 2.14 -5.81
C TRP A 72 -11.62 0.73 -5.99
N TYR A 73 -12.29 -0.24 -5.36
CA TYR A 73 -12.04 -1.66 -5.59
C TYR A 73 -12.74 -2.10 -6.88
N ARG A 74 -11.99 -2.26 -7.98
CA ARG A 74 -12.55 -2.64 -9.28
C ARG A 74 -12.26 -4.09 -9.63
N ARG A 75 -10.99 -4.47 -9.72
CA ARG A 75 -10.47 -5.81 -10.10
C ARG A 75 -9.06 -6.06 -9.57
N GLY A 76 -8.62 -7.31 -9.60
CA GLY A 76 -7.27 -7.75 -9.21
C GLY A 76 -7.22 -8.35 -7.81
N HIS A 77 -6.02 -8.75 -7.38
CA HIS A 77 -5.78 -9.34 -6.06
C HIS A 77 -4.82 -8.49 -5.24
N LEU A 78 -5.20 -8.16 -4.00
CA LEU A 78 -4.28 -7.57 -3.03
C LEU A 78 -3.65 -8.67 -2.20
N SER A 79 -2.33 -8.82 -2.32
CA SER A 79 -1.55 -9.68 -1.46
C SER A 79 -0.85 -8.84 -0.40
N PHE A 80 -1.08 -9.16 0.86
CA PHE A 80 -0.53 -8.46 2.01
C PHE A 80 0.73 -9.21 2.49
N GLY A 81 1.89 -8.56 2.41
CA GLY A 81 3.13 -9.08 2.96
C GLY A 81 3.46 -8.40 4.29
N ILE A 82 3.71 -9.19 5.34
CA ILE A 82 4.30 -8.68 6.59
C ILE A 82 5.77 -9.06 6.60
N THR A 83 6.65 -8.06 6.53
CA THR A 83 8.06 -8.23 6.88
C THR A 83 8.25 -7.73 8.30
N SER A 84 8.39 -8.65 9.27
CA SER A 84 8.90 -8.29 10.57
C SER A 84 10.41 -8.13 10.47
N ASN A 85 10.93 -6.96 10.81
CA ASN A 85 12.32 -6.83 11.20
C ASN A 85 12.43 -7.39 12.62
N ALA A 86 12.32 -8.72 12.74
CA ALA A 86 12.79 -9.37 13.95
C ALA A 86 14.31 -9.25 13.93
N GLU A 87 14.84 -8.22 14.60
CA GLU A 87 16.20 -8.31 15.10
C GLU A 87 16.24 -9.59 15.93
N SER A 88 16.99 -10.58 15.43
CA SER A 88 17.28 -11.79 16.17
C SER A 88 18.03 -11.40 17.43
N ARG A 89 17.29 -11.14 18.52
CA ARG A 89 17.86 -11.20 19.84
C ARG A 89 18.16 -12.68 20.07
N GLU A 90 19.40 -13.06 19.82
CA GLU A 90 19.93 -14.31 20.36
C GLU A 90 19.57 -14.34 21.84
N TRP A 91 18.75 -15.33 22.20
CA TRP A 91 18.36 -15.55 23.58
C TRP A 91 19.60 -16.13 24.26
N CYS A 92 20.42 -15.29 24.89
CA CYS A 92 21.48 -15.78 25.76
C CYS A 92 20.81 -16.50 26.94
N HIS A 93 20.98 -17.82 26.99
CA HIS A 93 20.51 -18.63 28.11
C HIS A 93 21.23 -18.15 29.38
N PRO A 94 20.55 -17.94 30.53
CA PRO A 94 21.18 -17.44 31.75
C PRO A 94 22.23 -18.38 32.38
N ALA A 95 22.54 -19.52 31.75
CA ALA A 95 23.38 -20.57 32.29
C ALA A 95 24.88 -20.42 31.96
N GLU A 96 25.27 -19.46 31.12
CA GLU A 96 26.67 -19.26 30.70
C GLU A 96 27.31 -17.96 31.23
N CYS A 97 26.73 -17.36 32.27
CA CYS A 97 27.39 -16.31 33.05
C CYS A 97 27.85 -16.89 34.39
N ASN A 98 28.97 -17.61 34.37
CA ASN A 98 29.90 -17.79 35.48
C ASN A 98 31.28 -18.19 34.94
#